data_AF-A0A0J8S0K7-F1
#
_entry.id   AF-A0A0J8S0K7-F1
#
_cell.length_a   1.000
_cell.length_b   1.000
_cell.length_c   1.000
_cell.angle_alpha   90.00
_cell.angle_beta   90.00
_cell.angle_gamma   90.00
#
_symmetry.space_group_name_H-M   'P 1'
#
loop_
_entity.id
_entity.type
_entity.pdbx_description
1 polymer ?
#
loop_
_entity_poly.entity_id
_entity_poly.type
_entity_poly.pdbx_seq_one_letter_code
_entity_poly.pdbx_strand_id
1 'polypeptide(L)'
;MLVDFCLLHELGTQFLASFAAALTFPTHNHYKVAIELPVPDNAKDSTGPPPAQQDATDEWAVLNEQLPYYVTLSCNYAVVISSLCGSFWEPSVPCNLVSAWLHPVLKEIPRKLGGGTPPLDPNGFPWTGCPQSFMDLAGSGPYFGQHSGESMVERVDAWRLLYLPVVEPDGLYYESFPFSPWQPVGFTKDKNCVFRVRAHESCPRHRLVYEYWTWQLPNGSTIHDNGLQSSEPRSYPETELLPPRSVDPVIPLSDQEASREEATEVFRWVLANHEGKPASEPIYHDDWIADCDYSDGSLQESAAGDTCSMPDTSNQGRLSIVEWMDGVEIS
;
A
#
# COMPACT_ATOMS: atom_id res chain seq x y z
N MET A 1 -4.34 31.03 -9.13
CA MET A 1 -5.82 31.10 -9.14
C MET A 1 -6.44 30.37 -7.95
N LEU A 2 -6.17 29.07 -7.72
CA LEU A 2 -6.69 28.34 -6.54
C LEU A 2 -6.02 28.78 -5.23
N VAL A 3 -4.69 28.81 -5.20
CA VAL A 3 -3.91 29.28 -4.03
C VAL A 3 -4.29 30.71 -3.66
N ASP A 4 -4.34 31.62 -4.65
CA ASP A 4 -4.75 33.02 -4.44
C ASP A 4 -6.16 33.15 -3.85
N PHE A 5 -7.09 32.29 -4.27
CA PHE A 5 -8.45 32.25 -3.74
C PHE A 5 -8.46 31.76 -2.27
N CYS A 6 -7.72 30.70 -1.97
CA CYS A 6 -7.63 30.17 -0.59
C CYS A 6 -7.00 31.17 0.38
N LEU A 7 -6.00 31.92 -0.09
CA LEU A 7 -5.37 33.00 0.68
C LEU A 7 -6.33 34.18 0.90
N LEU A 8 -7.06 34.59 -0.15
CA LEU A 8 -8.04 35.67 -0.06
C LEU A 8 -9.14 35.39 0.97
N HIS A 9 -9.50 34.13 1.14
CA HIS A 9 -10.58 33.69 2.02
C HIS A 9 -10.09 33.12 3.37
N GLU A 10 -8.80 33.22 3.68
CA GLU A 10 -8.18 32.75 4.94
C GLU A 10 -8.54 31.29 5.27
N LEU A 11 -8.64 30.43 4.25
CA LEU A 11 -9.14 29.05 4.42
C LEU A 11 -8.17 28.16 5.22
N GLY A 12 -6.90 28.57 5.38
CA GLY A 12 -5.94 27.89 6.25
C GLY A 12 -5.89 26.37 6.05
N THR A 13 -6.00 25.61 7.14
CA THR A 13 -6.01 24.13 7.12
C THR A 13 -7.23 23.53 6.41
N GLN A 14 -8.30 24.30 6.14
CA GLN A 14 -9.46 23.82 5.40
C GLN A 14 -9.11 23.52 3.94
N PHE A 15 -8.11 24.20 3.36
CA PHE A 15 -7.64 23.89 2.01
C PHE A 15 -7.18 22.44 1.89
N LEU A 16 -6.27 21.99 2.77
CA LEU A 16 -5.75 20.62 2.77
C LEU A 16 -6.85 19.60 3.08
N ALA A 17 -7.76 19.92 4.00
CA ALA A 17 -8.89 19.05 4.32
C ALA A 17 -9.86 18.89 3.14
N SER A 18 -10.25 19.99 2.49
CA SER A 18 -11.10 19.96 1.28
C SER A 18 -10.40 19.27 0.11
N PHE A 19 -9.09 19.47 -0.04
CA PHE A 19 -8.31 18.81 -1.07
C PHE A 19 -8.26 17.29 -0.85
N ALA A 20 -7.91 16.84 0.35
CA ALA A 20 -7.92 15.43 0.71
C ALA A 20 -9.31 14.80 0.54
N ALA A 21 -10.36 15.51 0.96
CA ALA A 21 -11.74 15.07 0.74
C ALA A 21 -12.01 14.86 -0.76
N ALA A 22 -11.71 15.85 -1.61
CA ALA A 22 -11.91 15.76 -3.06
C ALA A 22 -11.14 14.59 -3.70
N LEU A 23 -9.90 14.32 -3.27
CA LEU A 23 -9.10 13.19 -3.77
C LEU A 23 -9.70 11.83 -3.42
N THR A 24 -10.49 11.75 -2.34
CA THR A 24 -11.11 10.49 -1.91
C THR A 24 -12.50 10.27 -2.50
N PHE A 25 -13.07 11.22 -3.25
CA PHE A 25 -14.39 11.05 -3.88
C PHE A 25 -14.47 9.79 -4.75
N PRO A 26 -13.47 9.45 -5.60
CA PRO A 26 -13.52 8.24 -6.43
C PRO A 26 -13.59 6.97 -5.60
N THR A 27 -12.87 7.00 -4.49
CA THR A 27 -12.78 5.91 -3.54
C THR A 27 -14.11 5.69 -2.81
N HIS A 28 -14.74 6.76 -2.33
CA HIS A 28 -16.06 6.69 -1.72
C HIS A 28 -17.14 6.17 -2.70
N ASN A 29 -17.10 6.61 -3.96
CA ASN A 29 -17.98 6.08 -5.00
C ASN A 29 -17.74 4.59 -5.25
N HIS A 30 -16.48 4.14 -5.25
CA HIS A 30 -16.13 2.72 -5.39
C HIS A 30 -16.74 1.88 -4.26
N TYR A 31 -16.49 2.25 -3.00
CA TYR A 31 -17.00 1.53 -1.82
C TYR A 31 -18.47 1.79 -1.49
N LYS A 32 -19.17 2.63 -2.27
CA LYS A 32 -20.56 3.04 -2.00
C LYS A 32 -20.75 3.57 -0.59
N VAL A 33 -19.83 4.42 -0.16
CA VAL A 33 -19.85 5.13 1.13
C VAL A 33 -20.17 6.59 0.87
N ALA A 34 -21.15 7.14 1.58
CA ALA A 34 -21.49 8.56 1.50
C ALA A 34 -20.36 9.42 2.08
N ILE A 35 -20.16 10.61 1.53
CA ILE A 35 -19.14 11.56 1.99
C ILE A 35 -19.81 12.61 2.85
N GLU A 36 -19.42 12.67 4.11
CA GLU A 36 -19.78 13.75 5.02
C GLU A 36 -18.70 14.84 4.94
N LEU A 37 -19.04 15.98 4.34
CA LEU A 37 -18.12 17.11 4.28
C LEU A 37 -18.23 17.95 5.56
N PRO A 38 -17.10 18.29 6.21
CA PRO A 38 -17.16 19.17 7.37
C PRO A 38 -17.74 20.52 6.96
N VAL A 39 -18.62 21.07 7.80
CA VAL A 39 -19.17 22.42 7.58
C VAL A 39 -18.00 23.42 7.62
N PRO A 40 -17.80 24.24 6.59
CA PRO A 40 -16.72 25.22 6.57
C PRO A 40 -16.81 26.14 7.77
N ASP A 41 -15.71 26.26 8.52
CA ASP A 41 -15.65 27.20 9.63
C ASP A 41 -15.40 28.61 9.07
N ASN A 42 -16.17 29.58 9.54
CA ASN A 42 -15.93 30.97 9.16
C ASN A 42 -14.73 31.46 9.97
N ALA A 43 -13.54 31.45 9.37
CA ALA A 43 -12.24 31.79 9.98
C ALA A 43 -12.20 33.12 10.77
N LYS A 44 -13.21 33.98 10.62
CA LYS A 44 -13.39 35.24 11.35
C LYS A 44 -13.48 35.12 12.87
N ASP A 45 -13.76 33.92 13.41
CA ASP A 45 -13.92 33.71 14.86
C ASP A 45 -12.69 33.08 15.56
N SER A 46 -11.61 32.78 14.82
CA SER A 46 -10.40 32.19 15.41
C SER A 46 -9.47 33.26 16.00
N THR A 47 -9.28 33.23 17.33
CA THR A 47 -8.47 34.19 18.11
C THR A 47 -7.01 33.73 18.32
N GLY A 48 -6.54 32.76 17.53
CA GLY A 48 -5.17 32.26 17.58
C GLY A 48 -4.19 33.07 16.73
N PRO A 49 -2.88 33.09 17.06
CA PRO A 49 -1.87 33.63 16.16
C PRO A 49 -1.90 32.87 14.83
N PRO A 50 -1.86 33.55 13.67
CA PRO A 50 -1.85 32.88 12.39
C PRO A 50 -0.62 31.95 12.30
N PRO A 51 -0.75 30.74 11.72
CA PRO A 51 0.42 29.95 11.35
C PRO A 51 1.33 30.79 10.45
N ALA A 52 2.64 30.51 10.45
CA ALA A 52 3.60 31.22 9.60
C ALA A 52 3.14 31.18 8.13
N GLN A 53 2.54 32.28 7.66
CA GLN A 53 1.83 32.31 6.38
C GLN A 53 2.73 31.97 5.19
N GLN A 54 4.04 32.20 5.31
CA GLN A 54 5.03 31.93 4.25
C GLN A 54 5.27 30.44 3.99
N ASP A 55 5.40 29.62 5.04
CA ASP A 55 5.63 28.18 4.86
C ASP A 55 4.40 27.48 4.27
N ALA A 56 3.19 27.91 4.68
CA ALA A 56 1.93 27.39 4.15
C ALA A 56 1.70 27.80 2.67
N THR A 57 2.12 29.00 2.27
CA THR A 57 1.99 29.44 0.87
C THR A 57 2.87 28.63 -0.07
N ASP A 58 4.08 28.29 0.35
CA ASP A 58 5.00 27.49 -0.46
C ASP A 58 4.48 26.06 -0.62
N GLU A 59 3.95 25.46 0.44
CA GLU A 59 3.32 24.13 0.40
C GLU A 59 2.11 24.10 -0.56
N TRP A 60 1.24 25.12 -0.52
CA TRP A 60 0.08 25.17 -1.40
C TRP A 60 0.45 25.41 -2.86
N ALA A 61 1.51 26.17 -3.11
CA ALA A 61 2.04 26.38 -4.46
C ALA A 61 2.54 25.06 -5.06
N VAL A 62 3.34 24.30 -4.31
CA VAL A 62 3.81 22.97 -4.72
C VAL A 62 2.64 22.02 -4.97
N LEU A 63 1.65 21.99 -4.06
CA LEU A 63 0.47 21.15 -4.23
C LEU A 63 -0.32 21.50 -5.50
N ASN A 64 -0.46 22.80 -5.80
CA ASN A 64 -1.15 23.27 -6.99
C ASN A 64 -0.37 22.95 -8.28
N GLU A 65 0.96 22.99 -8.26
CA GLU A 65 1.80 22.54 -9.39
C GLU A 65 1.67 21.02 -9.62
N GLN A 66 1.55 20.25 -8.54
CA GLN A 66 1.42 18.80 -8.59
C GLN A 66 -0.04 18.31 -8.76
N LEU A 67 -1.00 19.22 -8.86
CA LEU A 67 -2.43 18.90 -8.93
C LEU A 67 -2.80 17.84 -9.99
N PRO A 68 -2.25 17.85 -11.22
CA PRO A 68 -2.55 16.81 -12.21
C PRO A 68 -2.19 15.40 -11.75
N TYR A 69 -1.09 15.26 -10.98
CA TYR A 69 -0.65 13.98 -10.45
C TYR A 69 -1.60 13.47 -9.36
N TYR A 70 -2.04 14.36 -8.46
CA TYR A 70 -3.02 14.01 -7.43
C TYR A 70 -4.39 13.67 -8.02
N VAL A 71 -4.83 14.37 -9.06
CA VAL A 71 -6.06 14.02 -9.79
C VAL A 71 -5.92 12.63 -10.43
N THR A 72 -4.77 12.34 -11.04
CA THR A 72 -4.47 11.02 -11.60
C THR A 72 -4.49 9.93 -10.52
N LEU A 73 -3.87 10.21 -9.36
CA LEU A 73 -3.88 9.34 -8.19
C LEU A 73 -5.31 9.04 -7.75
N SER A 74 -6.16 10.06 -7.69
CA SER A 74 -7.56 9.90 -7.29
C SER A 74 -8.32 8.91 -8.18
N CYS A 75 -7.98 8.84 -9.48
CA CYS A 75 -8.60 7.90 -10.40
C CYS A 75 -8.27 6.42 -10.09
N ASN A 76 -7.27 6.14 -9.26
CA ASN A 76 -6.97 4.81 -8.77
C ASN A 76 -7.27 4.73 -7.25
N TYR A 77 -8.49 4.29 -6.92
CA TYR A 77 -8.94 4.14 -5.53
C TYR A 77 -8.06 3.19 -4.72
N ALA A 78 -7.50 2.15 -5.35
CA ALA A 78 -6.62 1.18 -4.68
C ALA A 78 -5.33 1.86 -4.22
N VAL A 79 -4.71 2.69 -5.07
CA VAL A 79 -3.52 3.47 -4.68
C VAL A 79 -3.86 4.51 -3.60
N VAL A 80 -5.03 5.17 -3.67
CA VAL A 80 -5.44 6.15 -2.66
C VAL A 80 -5.59 5.50 -1.29
N ILE A 81 -6.38 4.43 -1.17
CA ILE A 81 -6.56 3.77 0.14
C ILE A 81 -5.25 3.15 0.60
N SER A 82 -4.52 2.44 -0.27
CA SER A 82 -3.27 1.79 0.13
C SER A 82 -2.20 2.79 0.55
N SER A 83 -2.14 3.98 -0.06
CA SER A 83 -1.22 5.06 0.36
C SER A 83 -1.66 5.70 1.68
N LEU A 84 -2.97 5.88 1.90
CA LEU A 84 -3.51 6.33 3.18
C LEU A 84 -3.21 5.32 4.29
N CYS A 85 -3.44 4.03 4.05
CA CYS A 85 -3.11 2.95 4.96
C CYS A 85 -1.60 2.84 5.20
N GLY A 86 -0.79 2.97 4.14
CA GLY A 86 0.68 2.98 4.22
C GLY A 86 1.23 4.09 5.12
N SER A 87 0.56 5.25 5.18
CA SER A 87 0.95 6.34 6.11
C SER A 87 0.82 5.95 7.59
N PHE A 88 0.01 4.94 7.91
CA PHE A 88 -0.14 4.38 9.25
C PHE A 88 0.66 3.08 9.43
N TRP A 89 1.23 2.53 8.36
CA TRP A 89 2.06 1.34 8.46
C TRP A 89 3.47 1.71 8.94
N GLU A 90 4.00 0.91 9.85
CA GLU A 90 5.34 1.10 10.40
C GLU A 90 6.04 -0.27 10.49
N PRO A 91 7.12 -0.49 9.72
CA PRO A 91 7.80 -1.79 9.68
C PRO A 91 8.35 -2.24 11.03
N SER A 92 8.65 -1.32 11.95
CA SER A 92 9.14 -1.64 13.29
C SER A 92 8.07 -2.08 14.28
N VAL A 93 6.78 -1.91 13.95
CA VAL A 93 5.66 -2.37 14.78
C VAL A 93 5.33 -3.82 14.41
N PRO A 94 5.36 -4.78 15.37
CA PRO A 94 4.93 -6.15 15.11
C PRO A 94 3.45 -6.29 14.73
N CYS A 95 3.13 -7.24 13.84
CA CYS A 95 1.76 -7.49 13.38
C CYS A 95 0.77 -7.84 14.51
N ASN A 96 1.25 -8.45 15.61
CA ASN A 96 0.40 -8.75 16.77
C ASN A 96 0.01 -7.50 17.58
N LEU A 97 0.56 -6.32 17.28
CA LEU A 97 0.24 -5.05 17.92
C LEU A 97 -0.59 -4.10 17.04
N VAL A 98 -1.08 -4.57 15.88
CA VAL A 98 -1.83 -3.74 14.93
C VAL A 98 -3.08 -3.15 15.54
N SER A 99 -3.86 -3.92 16.32
CA SER A 99 -5.03 -3.39 17.02
C SER A 99 -4.65 -2.22 17.92
N ALA A 100 -3.54 -2.30 18.65
CA ALA A 100 -3.07 -1.21 19.53
C ALA A 100 -2.58 0.01 18.74
N TRP A 101 -1.86 -0.25 17.66
CA TRP A 101 -1.25 0.77 16.82
C TRP A 101 -2.30 1.56 16.02
N LEU A 102 -3.23 0.87 15.38
CA LEU A 102 -4.25 1.47 14.52
C LEU A 102 -5.53 1.83 15.28
N HIS A 103 -5.66 1.55 16.59
CA HIS A 103 -6.87 1.82 17.36
C HIS A 103 -7.43 3.26 17.21
N PRO A 104 -6.62 4.34 17.23
CA PRO A 104 -7.13 5.69 16.98
C PRO A 104 -7.74 5.86 15.59
N VAL A 105 -7.14 5.21 14.58
CA VAL A 105 -7.53 5.30 13.16
C VAL A 105 -8.75 4.42 12.88
N LEU A 106 -8.77 3.18 13.38
CA LEU A 106 -9.86 2.22 13.21
C LEU A 106 -11.17 2.66 13.90
N LYS A 107 -11.11 3.60 14.84
CA LYS A 107 -12.32 4.25 15.39
C LYS A 107 -13.00 5.19 14.41
N GLU A 108 -12.22 5.80 13.52
CA GLU A 108 -12.66 6.85 12.60
C GLU A 108 -12.88 6.30 11.17
N ILE A 109 -12.20 5.21 10.79
CA ILE A 109 -12.43 4.54 9.50
C ILE A 109 -13.70 3.67 9.58
N PRO A 110 -14.64 3.77 8.63
CA PRO A 110 -15.83 2.93 8.62
C PRO A 110 -15.47 1.43 8.67
N ARG A 111 -16.10 0.70 9.60
CA ARG A 111 -16.03 -0.77 9.75
C ARG A 111 -16.24 -1.59 8.46
N LYS A 112 -16.71 -0.97 7.37
CA LYS A 112 -16.95 -1.61 6.08
C LYS A 112 -15.68 -1.94 5.28
N LEU A 113 -14.53 -1.39 5.65
CA LEU A 113 -13.21 -1.84 5.15
C LEU A 113 -12.69 -3.05 5.96
N GLY A 114 -13.59 -3.77 6.64
CA GLY A 114 -13.36 -4.61 7.82
C GLY A 114 -12.65 -5.95 7.63
N GLY A 115 -11.55 -5.96 6.87
CA GLY A 115 -10.46 -6.89 7.12
C GLY A 115 -9.41 -6.17 7.97
N GLY A 116 -8.82 -6.85 8.95
CA GLY A 116 -7.65 -6.39 9.68
C GLY A 116 -6.45 -6.10 8.76
N THR A 117 -6.53 -6.54 7.50
CA THR A 117 -5.60 -6.30 6.40
C THR A 117 -5.91 -5.03 5.61
N PRO A 118 -5.06 -3.99 5.70
CA PRO A 118 -5.15 -2.85 4.81
C PRO A 118 -4.94 -3.27 3.35
N PRO A 119 -5.68 -2.71 2.38
CA PRO A 119 -5.46 -3.02 0.98
C PRO A 119 -4.09 -2.49 0.53
N LEU A 120 -3.45 -3.22 -0.38
CA LEU A 120 -2.11 -2.93 -0.88
C LEU A 120 -2.16 -2.69 -2.38
N ASP A 121 -1.39 -1.72 -2.87
CA ASP A 121 -1.17 -1.50 -4.29
C ASP A 121 0.34 -1.56 -4.59
N PRO A 122 0.81 -2.59 -5.32
CA PRO A 122 2.24 -2.77 -5.59
C PRO A 122 2.84 -1.70 -6.51
N ASN A 123 1.99 -0.94 -7.20
CA ASN A 123 2.38 0.16 -8.05
C ASN A 123 2.27 1.52 -7.35
N GLY A 124 1.75 1.57 -6.12
CA GLY A 124 1.54 2.81 -5.38
C GLY A 124 2.85 3.44 -4.91
N PHE A 125 3.69 2.69 -4.20
CA PHE A 125 4.96 3.19 -3.67
C PHE A 125 5.91 3.78 -4.72
N PRO A 126 6.16 3.13 -5.88
CA PRO A 126 7.16 3.60 -6.85
C PRO A 126 7.06 5.08 -7.23
N TRP A 127 5.85 5.63 -7.38
CA TRP A 127 5.65 7.01 -7.81
C TRP A 127 5.07 7.93 -6.75
N THR A 128 4.47 7.41 -5.67
CA THR A 128 4.02 8.23 -4.53
C THR A 128 5.12 8.42 -3.49
N GLY A 129 6.09 7.51 -3.44
CA GLY A 129 7.07 7.46 -2.36
C GLY A 129 6.45 7.17 -0.99
N CYS A 130 5.22 6.64 -0.91
CA CYS A 130 4.60 6.22 0.34
C CYS A 130 4.67 4.68 0.44
N PRO A 131 5.57 4.11 1.24
CA PRO A 131 5.67 2.66 1.37
C PRO A 131 4.44 2.13 2.11
N GLN A 132 3.91 1.03 1.62
CA GLN A 132 2.65 0.42 2.05
C GLN A 132 2.89 -0.94 2.70
N SER A 133 4.00 -1.60 2.37
CA SER A 133 4.35 -2.92 2.90
C SER A 133 5.86 -3.17 2.90
N PHE A 134 6.26 -4.30 3.48
CA PHE A 134 7.64 -4.78 3.42
C PHE A 134 8.16 -5.00 1.97
N MET A 135 7.27 -5.18 0.99
CA MET A 135 7.62 -5.40 -0.42
C MET A 135 8.17 -4.13 -1.07
N ASP A 136 7.81 -2.96 -0.54
CA ASP A 136 8.31 -1.66 -0.98
C ASP A 136 9.76 -1.40 -0.53
N LEU A 137 10.24 -2.23 0.40
CA LEU A 137 11.59 -2.15 0.95
C LEU A 137 12.48 -3.22 0.33
N ALA A 138 13.70 -2.86 -0.08
CA ALA A 138 14.61 -3.78 -0.76
C ALA A 138 15.23 -4.85 0.16
N GLY A 139 15.23 -4.65 1.48
CA GLY A 139 16.02 -5.46 2.43
C GLY A 139 17.53 -5.17 2.35
N SER A 140 18.34 -5.87 3.14
CA SER A 140 19.79 -5.63 3.26
C SER A 140 20.63 -6.91 3.12
N GLY A 141 21.83 -6.77 2.55
CA GLY A 141 22.75 -7.91 2.35
C GLY A 141 22.27 -8.98 1.35
N PRO A 142 23.03 -10.09 1.22
CA PRO A 142 22.68 -11.23 0.37
C PRO A 142 21.40 -11.94 0.80
N TYR A 143 20.68 -12.51 -0.17
CA TYR A 143 19.45 -13.25 0.09
C TYR A 143 19.68 -14.56 0.87
N PHE A 144 20.81 -15.22 0.63
CA PHE A 144 21.11 -16.52 1.21
C PHE A 144 22.24 -16.43 2.24
N GLY A 145 22.01 -17.05 3.39
CA GLY A 145 22.98 -17.18 4.48
C GLY A 145 23.17 -18.64 4.89
N GLN A 146 24.37 -18.96 5.38
CA GLN A 146 24.67 -20.27 5.93
C GLN A 146 24.30 -20.32 7.42
N HIS A 147 23.38 -21.22 7.80
CA HIS A 147 23.01 -21.46 9.19
C HIS A 147 23.13 -22.95 9.52
N SER A 148 23.99 -23.30 10.47
CA SER A 148 24.23 -24.70 10.88
C SER A 148 24.58 -25.65 9.70
N GLY A 149 25.22 -25.12 8.65
CA GLY A 149 25.62 -25.87 7.45
C GLY A 149 24.52 -26.04 6.40
N GLU A 150 23.35 -25.43 6.58
CA GLU A 150 22.29 -25.37 5.58
C GLU A 150 22.20 -23.95 4.99
N SER A 151 21.93 -23.87 3.68
CA SER A 151 21.63 -22.61 2.99
C SER A 151 20.19 -22.20 3.30
N MET A 152 20.03 -21.03 3.91
CA MET A 152 18.75 -20.49 4.36
C MET A 152 18.51 -19.13 3.72
N VAL A 153 17.24 -18.82 3.44
CA VAL A 153 16.79 -17.51 2.97
C VAL A 153 15.72 -17.00 3.92
N GLU A 154 15.72 -15.69 4.20
CA GLU A 154 14.62 -15.08 4.93
C GLU A 154 13.34 -15.19 4.11
N ARG A 155 12.21 -15.49 4.76
CA ARG A 155 10.95 -15.62 4.02
C ARG A 155 10.54 -14.32 3.34
N VAL A 156 10.83 -13.17 3.97
CA VAL A 156 10.61 -11.85 3.38
C VAL A 156 11.33 -11.68 2.05
N ASP A 157 12.53 -12.25 1.95
CA ASP A 157 13.38 -12.19 0.77
C ASP A 157 12.96 -13.19 -0.30
N ALA A 158 12.49 -14.37 0.10
CA ALA A 158 11.84 -15.29 -0.82
C ALA A 158 10.66 -14.60 -1.52
N TRP A 159 9.81 -13.89 -0.77
CA TRP A 159 8.72 -13.09 -1.33
C TRP A 159 9.23 -12.02 -2.29
N ARG A 160 10.18 -11.17 -1.89
CA ARG A 160 10.74 -10.15 -2.80
C ARG A 160 11.23 -10.73 -4.13
N LEU A 161 11.92 -11.87 -4.09
CA LEU A 161 12.43 -12.55 -5.28
C LEU A 161 11.32 -13.13 -6.17
N LEU A 162 10.25 -13.63 -5.57
CA LEU A 162 9.09 -14.13 -6.32
C LEU A 162 8.40 -13.04 -7.13
N TYR A 163 8.42 -11.80 -6.64
CA TYR A 163 7.76 -10.64 -7.26
C TYR A 163 8.64 -9.82 -8.19
N LEU A 164 9.91 -10.21 -8.39
CA LEU A 164 10.73 -9.54 -9.39
C LEU A 164 10.11 -9.70 -10.79
N PRO A 165 10.10 -8.66 -11.64
CA PRO A 165 9.61 -8.78 -13.02
C PRO A 165 10.30 -9.90 -13.80
N VAL A 166 9.54 -10.63 -14.61
CA VAL A 166 10.08 -11.61 -15.56
C VAL A 166 10.52 -10.92 -16.86
N VAL A 167 11.71 -11.26 -17.36
CA VAL A 167 12.17 -10.82 -18.69
C VAL A 167 11.44 -11.59 -19.80
N GLU A 168 11.19 -12.88 -19.59
CA GLU A 168 10.39 -13.73 -20.47
C GLU A 168 9.27 -14.38 -19.64
N PRO A 169 8.01 -14.38 -20.11
CA PRO A 169 6.93 -15.07 -19.41
C PRO A 169 7.26 -16.55 -19.21
N ASP A 170 7.46 -16.95 -17.96
CA ASP A 170 7.79 -18.32 -17.57
C ASP A 170 6.55 -19.11 -17.14
N GLY A 171 5.40 -18.45 -16.99
CA GLY A 171 4.17 -19.03 -16.43
C GLY A 171 4.31 -19.39 -14.95
N LEU A 172 5.33 -18.85 -14.28
CA LEU A 172 5.68 -19.10 -12.88
C LEU A 172 5.65 -17.82 -12.03
N TYR A 173 5.14 -16.72 -12.58
CA TYR A 173 4.88 -15.51 -11.79
C TYR A 173 3.68 -15.76 -10.89
N TYR A 174 3.77 -15.32 -9.64
CA TYR A 174 2.67 -15.43 -8.69
C TYR A 174 1.71 -14.26 -8.87
N GLU A 175 0.42 -14.58 -8.96
CA GLU A 175 -0.65 -13.59 -9.17
C GLU A 175 -1.06 -12.90 -7.85
N SER A 176 -0.73 -13.49 -6.70
CA SER A 176 -1.30 -13.12 -5.40
C SER A 176 -0.33 -12.36 -4.50
N PHE A 177 -0.32 -11.03 -4.60
CA PHE A 177 0.44 -10.15 -3.70
C PHE A 177 0.21 -10.53 -2.22
N PRO A 178 1.20 -10.29 -1.33
CA PRO A 178 1.01 -10.57 0.09
C PRO A 178 -0.24 -9.84 0.58
N PHE A 179 -1.10 -10.53 1.34
CA PHE A 179 -2.35 -9.96 1.86
C PHE A 179 -2.15 -9.09 3.10
N SER A 180 -0.93 -9.06 3.64
CA SER A 180 -0.58 -8.31 4.84
C SER A 180 0.65 -7.43 4.54
N PRO A 181 0.67 -6.18 5.03
CA PRO A 181 1.80 -5.29 4.83
C PRO A 181 3.00 -5.62 5.73
N TRP A 182 2.81 -6.46 6.75
CA TRP A 182 3.88 -6.97 7.60
C TRP A 182 4.72 -8.01 6.89
N GLN A 183 5.91 -8.34 7.41
CA GLN A 183 6.84 -9.26 6.76
C GLN A 183 6.73 -10.73 7.24
N PRO A 184 7.05 -11.71 6.38
CA PRO A 184 7.22 -13.13 6.72
C PRO A 184 8.10 -13.37 7.92
N VAL A 185 7.61 -14.17 8.87
CA VAL A 185 8.40 -14.54 10.05
C VAL A 185 9.32 -15.70 9.73
N GLY A 186 10.62 -15.48 9.96
CA GLY A 186 11.63 -16.53 9.98
C GLY A 186 12.25 -16.85 8.62
N PHE A 187 12.85 -18.03 8.56
CA PHE A 187 13.70 -18.47 7.46
C PHE A 187 13.16 -19.78 6.85
N THR A 188 13.48 -20.02 5.60
CA THR A 188 13.23 -21.29 4.92
C THR A 188 14.52 -21.82 4.30
N LYS A 189 14.59 -23.15 4.11
CA LYS A 189 15.73 -23.81 3.47
C LYS A 189 15.69 -23.56 1.96
N ASP A 190 16.85 -23.42 1.33
CA ASP A 190 16.96 -23.27 -0.13
C ASP A 190 16.20 -24.37 -0.89
N LYS A 191 16.29 -25.62 -0.41
CA LYS A 191 15.62 -26.79 -1.01
C LYS A 191 14.10 -26.76 -0.92
N ASN A 192 13.54 -25.94 -0.04
CA ASN A 192 12.09 -25.73 0.08
C ASN A 192 11.61 -24.59 -0.84
N CYS A 193 12.52 -23.83 -1.46
CA CYS A 193 12.18 -22.72 -2.32
C CYS A 193 12.06 -23.17 -3.78
N VAL A 194 11.16 -22.53 -4.53
CA VAL A 194 11.09 -22.71 -5.99
C VAL A 194 12.37 -22.25 -6.68
N PHE A 195 12.62 -22.80 -7.87
CA PHE A 195 13.83 -22.53 -8.63
C PHE A 195 14.07 -21.03 -8.89
N ARG A 196 13.00 -20.25 -9.03
CA ARG A 196 13.07 -18.79 -9.18
C ARG A 196 13.86 -18.15 -8.03
N VAL A 197 13.48 -18.44 -6.78
CA VAL A 197 14.18 -17.92 -5.59
C VAL A 197 15.62 -18.44 -5.53
N ARG A 198 15.81 -19.74 -5.80
CA ARG A 198 17.15 -20.37 -5.76
C ARG A 198 18.12 -19.83 -6.81
N ALA A 199 17.62 -19.33 -7.95
CA ALA A 199 18.46 -18.71 -8.98
C ALA A 199 19.23 -17.47 -8.48
N HIS A 200 18.80 -16.89 -7.37
CA HIS A 200 19.41 -15.71 -6.75
C HIS A 200 20.39 -16.02 -5.61
N GLU A 201 20.86 -17.27 -5.49
CA GLU A 201 21.83 -17.68 -4.45
C GLU A 201 23.11 -16.83 -4.43
N SER A 202 23.59 -16.45 -5.62
CA SER A 202 24.80 -15.62 -5.77
C SER A 202 24.51 -14.13 -5.96
N CYS A 203 23.24 -13.72 -5.89
CA CYS A 203 22.87 -12.32 -6.08
C CYS A 203 23.14 -11.51 -4.80
N PRO A 204 23.81 -10.36 -4.89
CA PRO A 204 24.10 -9.55 -3.71
C PRO A 204 22.85 -8.89 -3.14
N ARG A 205 21.98 -8.31 -3.99
CA ARG A 205 20.63 -7.79 -3.69
C ARG A 205 20.03 -7.22 -4.98
N HIS A 206 18.72 -7.35 -5.17
CA HIS A 206 17.96 -6.62 -6.20
C HIS A 206 17.15 -5.49 -5.59
N ARG A 207 16.90 -4.45 -6.39
CA ARG A 207 16.06 -3.31 -6.03
C ARG A 207 15.21 -2.93 -7.24
N LEU A 208 13.93 -2.71 -7.00
CA LEU A 208 13.05 -2.08 -7.98
C LEU A 208 13.29 -0.58 -7.94
N VAL A 209 13.59 0.00 -9.10
CA VAL A 209 13.81 1.44 -9.26
C VAL A 209 12.69 1.95 -10.16
N TYR A 210 11.91 2.90 -9.65
CA TYR A 210 10.93 3.60 -10.46
C TYR A 210 11.63 4.41 -11.55
N GLU A 211 11.16 4.29 -12.79
CA GLU A 211 11.71 5.04 -13.92
C GLU A 211 10.76 6.17 -14.34
N TYR A 212 9.58 5.81 -14.83
CA TYR A 212 8.50 6.72 -15.22
C TYR A 212 7.20 5.93 -15.41
N TRP A 213 6.07 6.62 -15.51
CA TRP A 213 4.86 6.04 -16.09
C TRP A 213 4.70 6.47 -17.56
N THR A 214 3.86 5.75 -18.28
CA THR A 214 3.58 6.03 -19.69
C THR A 214 2.11 6.36 -19.90
N TRP A 215 1.83 7.54 -20.40
CA TRP A 215 0.52 7.96 -20.86
C TRP A 215 0.28 7.44 -22.27
N GLN A 216 -0.77 6.64 -22.47
CA GLN A 216 -1.21 6.24 -23.80
C GLN A 216 -2.26 7.22 -24.32
N LEU A 217 -1.94 7.89 -25.43
CA LEU A 217 -2.84 8.86 -26.05
C LEU A 217 -3.83 8.18 -27.01
N PRO A 218 -5.01 8.77 -27.27
CA PRO A 218 -6.00 8.19 -28.20
C PRO A 218 -5.50 7.96 -29.63
N ASN A 219 -4.44 8.66 -30.04
CA ASN A 219 -3.81 8.51 -31.35
C ASN A 219 -2.77 7.36 -31.40
N GLY A 220 -2.61 6.60 -30.32
CA GLY A 220 -1.65 5.50 -30.20
C GLY A 220 -0.21 5.92 -29.86
N SER A 221 0.06 7.22 -29.71
CA SER A 221 1.36 7.70 -29.23
C SER A 221 1.47 7.64 -27.71
N THR A 222 2.70 7.64 -27.21
CA THR A 222 3.00 7.55 -25.77
C THR A 222 3.74 8.78 -25.28
N ILE A 223 3.46 9.19 -24.04
CA ILE A 223 4.22 10.23 -23.31
C ILE A 223 4.78 9.62 -22.03
N HIS A 224 6.07 9.82 -21.80
CA HIS A 224 6.76 9.37 -20.59
C HIS A 224 6.75 10.52 -19.57
N ASP A 225 6.46 10.21 -18.32
CA ASP A 225 6.34 11.20 -17.26
C ASP A 225 6.80 10.60 -15.93
N ASN A 226 7.61 11.35 -15.18
CA ASN A 226 8.34 10.88 -14.01
C ASN A 226 7.47 10.90 -12.73
N GLY A 227 6.18 11.21 -12.82
CA GLY A 227 5.28 11.20 -11.68
C GLY A 227 5.61 12.28 -10.64
N LEU A 228 5.27 12.01 -9.38
CA LEU A 228 5.45 12.94 -8.25
C LEU A 228 6.90 13.02 -7.73
N GLN A 229 7.81 12.15 -8.20
CA GLN A 229 9.18 12.13 -7.70
C GLN A 229 10.04 13.23 -8.34
N SER A 230 10.33 14.27 -7.56
CA SER A 230 11.48 15.16 -7.77
C SER A 230 12.56 14.79 -6.74
N SER A 231 13.73 14.37 -7.24
CA SER A 231 14.94 13.95 -6.51
C SER A 231 14.88 12.58 -5.82
N GLU A 232 16.06 11.95 -5.73
CA GLU A 232 16.31 10.55 -5.41
C GLU A 232 15.41 9.96 -4.32
N PRO A 233 15.08 8.65 -4.41
CA PRO A 233 14.26 7.97 -3.41
C PRO A 233 14.78 8.35 -2.04
N ARG A 234 13.89 8.92 -1.20
CA ARG A 234 14.20 9.13 0.22
C ARG A 234 14.82 7.84 0.69
N SER A 235 16.10 7.89 1.10
CA SER A 235 16.64 6.80 1.88
C SER A 235 15.78 6.80 3.14
N TYR A 236 14.76 5.96 3.18
CA TYR A 236 14.27 5.47 4.45
C TYR A 236 15.53 4.96 5.12
N PRO A 237 15.99 5.61 6.22
CA PRO A 237 17.17 5.14 6.91
C PRO A 237 16.93 3.66 7.07
N GLU A 238 17.82 2.89 6.44
CA GLU A 238 17.83 1.43 6.46
C GLU A 238 17.48 1.09 7.89
N THR A 239 16.25 0.61 8.11
CA THR A 239 15.77 0.44 9.47
C THR A 239 16.72 -0.59 10.03
N GLU A 240 17.75 -0.16 10.76
CA GLU A 240 18.20 -0.87 11.93
C GLU A 240 16.88 -1.08 12.64
N LEU A 241 16.28 -2.26 12.40
CA LEU A 241 15.07 -2.70 13.04
C LEU A 241 15.41 -2.56 14.51
N LEU A 242 15.09 -1.39 15.07
CA LEU A 242 15.34 -1.12 16.46
C LEU A 242 14.66 -2.31 17.12
N PRO A 243 15.40 -3.08 17.95
CA PRO A 243 14.81 -4.25 18.58
C PRO A 243 13.46 -3.81 19.12
N PRO A 244 12.39 -4.57 18.83
CA PRO A 244 11.02 -4.12 19.04
C PRO A 244 11.00 -3.43 20.38
N ARG A 245 10.73 -2.10 20.38
CA ARG A 245 10.74 -1.33 21.62
C ARG A 245 9.94 -2.18 22.59
N SER A 246 10.47 -2.45 23.79
CA SER A 246 9.67 -3.11 24.81
C SER A 246 8.56 -2.12 25.16
N VAL A 247 7.47 -2.19 24.40
CA VAL A 247 6.26 -1.46 24.71
C VAL A 247 5.71 -2.27 25.87
N ASP A 248 5.94 -1.77 27.07
CA ASP A 248 5.17 -2.23 28.23
C ASP A 248 3.70 -2.25 27.79
N PRO A 249 2.96 -3.36 27.98
CA PRO A 249 1.59 -3.47 27.50
C PRO A 249 0.72 -2.57 28.37
N VAL A 250 0.71 -1.28 28.05
CA VAL A 250 -0.10 -0.30 28.77
C VAL A 250 -1.44 -0.26 28.05
N ILE A 251 -2.36 -1.03 28.64
CA ILE A 251 -3.79 -1.17 28.33
C ILE A 251 -4.08 -2.34 27.36
N PRO A 252 -4.58 -3.48 27.87
CA PRO A 252 -5.22 -4.49 27.03
C PRO A 252 -6.40 -3.83 26.32
N LEU A 253 -6.32 -3.67 25.00
CA LEU A 253 -7.50 -3.36 24.23
C LEU A 253 -8.47 -4.54 24.33
N SER A 254 -9.76 -4.25 24.48
CA SER A 254 -10.81 -5.26 24.51
C SER A 254 -11.00 -5.94 23.15
N ASP A 255 -10.57 -5.29 22.08
CA ASP A 255 -10.64 -5.77 20.70
C ASP A 255 -9.23 -5.98 20.16
N GLN A 256 -8.92 -7.23 19.80
CA GLN A 256 -7.64 -7.66 19.21
C GLN A 256 -7.85 -8.33 17.85
N GLU A 257 -9.03 -8.14 17.22
CA GLU A 257 -9.37 -8.84 15.99
C GLU A 257 -8.37 -8.53 14.87
N ALA A 258 -8.08 -7.25 14.64
CA ALA A 258 -7.10 -6.84 13.62
C ALA A 258 -5.69 -7.43 13.88
N SER A 259 -5.19 -7.40 15.13
CA SER A 259 -3.93 -8.05 15.49
C SER A 259 -3.95 -9.57 15.22
N ARG A 260 -5.07 -10.23 15.49
CA ARG A 260 -5.23 -11.67 15.26
C ARG A 260 -5.26 -11.98 13.77
N GLU A 261 -6.07 -11.27 13.00
CA GLU A 261 -6.16 -11.44 11.55
C GLU A 261 -4.81 -11.19 10.88
N GLU A 262 -4.13 -10.09 11.20
CA GLU A 262 -2.81 -9.75 10.67
C GLU A 262 -1.74 -10.79 11.03
N ALA A 263 -1.67 -11.18 12.31
CA ALA A 263 -0.77 -12.23 12.72
C ALA A 263 -1.08 -13.55 11.98
N THR A 264 -2.34 -13.82 11.68
CA THR A 264 -2.69 -15.04 10.95
C THR A 264 -2.27 -14.95 9.49
N GLU A 265 -2.50 -13.83 8.81
CA GLU A 265 -2.05 -13.61 7.43
C GLU A 265 -0.53 -13.73 7.30
N VAL A 266 0.21 -13.21 8.28
CA VAL A 266 1.67 -13.30 8.37
C VAL A 266 2.19 -14.74 8.38
N PHE A 267 1.42 -15.70 8.91
CA PHE A 267 1.80 -17.11 8.84
C PHE A 267 1.13 -17.84 7.66
N ARG A 268 -0.03 -17.37 7.19
CA ARG A 268 -0.76 -17.96 6.06
C ARG A 268 -0.12 -17.72 4.70
N TRP A 269 0.81 -16.76 4.57
CA TRP A 269 1.51 -16.50 3.30
C TRP A 269 2.05 -17.74 2.59
N VAL A 270 2.48 -18.78 3.31
CA VAL A 270 2.98 -20.01 2.68
C VAL A 270 1.93 -20.71 1.78
N LEU A 271 0.65 -20.39 1.98
CA LEU A 271 -0.48 -20.93 1.23
C LEU A 271 -0.86 -20.08 0.01
N ALA A 272 -0.50 -18.79 -0.01
CA ALA A 272 -0.94 -17.83 -1.02
C ALA A 272 -0.47 -18.18 -2.45
N ASN A 273 0.68 -18.84 -2.56
CA ASN A 273 1.34 -19.15 -3.82
C ASN A 273 1.07 -20.60 -4.30
N HIS A 274 0.10 -21.31 -3.72
CA HIS A 274 -0.20 -22.71 -4.07
C HIS A 274 0.99 -23.70 -3.98
N GLU A 275 2.10 -23.30 -3.35
CA GLU A 275 3.28 -24.17 -3.11
C GLU A 275 3.01 -25.23 -2.04
N GLY A 276 1.92 -25.05 -1.27
CA GLY A 276 1.55 -25.93 -0.17
C GLY A 276 2.38 -25.70 1.09
N LYS A 277 2.13 -26.52 2.11
CA LYS A 277 2.80 -26.40 3.42
C LYS A 277 4.19 -27.05 3.39
N PRO A 278 5.26 -26.40 3.88
CA PRO A 278 6.59 -26.98 3.91
C PRO A 278 6.62 -28.17 4.88
N ALA A 279 6.83 -29.39 4.36
CA ALA A 279 6.77 -30.62 5.17
C ALA A 279 7.79 -30.64 6.33
N SER A 280 8.89 -29.92 6.21
CA SER A 280 9.91 -29.83 7.26
C SER A 280 9.55 -28.86 8.39
N GLU A 281 8.40 -28.20 8.33
CA GLU A 281 8.05 -27.08 9.20
C GLU A 281 6.70 -27.32 9.88
N PRO A 282 6.72 -27.87 11.11
CA PRO A 282 5.51 -28.30 11.82
C PRO A 282 4.52 -27.16 12.09
N ILE A 283 5.00 -25.91 12.24
CA ILE A 283 4.16 -24.76 12.55
C ILE A 283 3.03 -24.57 11.54
N TYR A 284 3.28 -24.81 10.25
CA TYR A 284 2.25 -24.65 9.21
C TYR A 284 1.22 -25.77 9.19
N HIS A 285 1.44 -26.84 9.96
CA HIS A 285 0.52 -27.97 10.11
C HIS A 285 -0.34 -27.85 11.37
N ASP A 286 -0.17 -26.80 12.15
CA ASP A 286 -0.99 -26.54 13.32
C ASP A 286 -2.44 -26.20 12.91
N ASP A 287 -3.40 -26.64 13.71
CA ASP A 287 -4.84 -26.50 13.47
C ASP A 287 -5.23 -25.02 13.29
N TRP A 288 -4.56 -24.10 14.00
CA TRP A 288 -4.84 -22.65 13.86
C TRP A 288 -4.50 -22.07 12.48
N ILE A 289 -3.58 -22.70 11.73
CA ILE A 289 -3.28 -22.37 10.31
C ILE A 289 -4.05 -23.29 9.36
N ALA A 290 -4.40 -24.51 9.78
CA ALA A 290 -4.94 -25.56 8.92
C ALA A 290 -6.42 -25.39 8.56
N ASP A 291 -7.24 -24.77 9.40
CA ASP A 291 -8.69 -24.61 9.15
C ASP A 291 -9.04 -23.48 8.16
N CYS A 292 -8.06 -22.95 7.44
CA CYS A 292 -8.21 -21.76 6.61
C CYS A 292 -7.73 -22.05 5.19
N ASP A 293 -8.58 -22.71 4.42
CA ASP A 293 -8.34 -22.88 2.99
C ASP A 293 -8.42 -21.50 2.32
N TYR A 294 -7.34 -21.07 1.67
CA TYR A 294 -7.43 -20.07 0.59
C TYR A 294 -8.22 -20.72 -0.54
N SER A 295 -9.55 -20.72 -0.41
CA SER A 295 -10.40 -20.91 -1.56
C SER A 295 -10.31 -19.64 -2.39
N ASP A 296 -10.14 -19.80 -3.70
CA ASP A 296 -10.28 -18.79 -4.76
C ASP A 296 -11.43 -17.78 -4.54
N GLY A 297 -12.44 -18.10 -3.71
CA GLY A 297 -13.60 -17.24 -3.42
C GLY A 297 -13.53 -16.35 -2.17
N SER A 298 -12.52 -16.40 -1.30
CA SER A 298 -12.49 -15.56 -0.10
C SER A 298 -11.62 -14.31 -0.30
N LEU A 299 -12.28 -13.23 -0.74
CA LEU A 299 -11.80 -11.84 -0.82
C LEU A 299 -10.87 -11.51 -1.99
N GLN A 300 -11.35 -11.76 -3.21
CA GLN A 300 -10.95 -10.97 -4.38
C GLN A 300 -11.79 -9.68 -4.43
N GLU A 301 -11.55 -8.74 -3.51
CA GLU A 301 -11.84 -7.32 -3.79
C GLU A 301 -10.52 -6.68 -4.27
N SER A 302 -10.32 -6.86 -5.59
CA SER A 302 -9.54 -6.02 -6.50
C SER A 302 -8.09 -5.66 -6.13
N ALA A 303 -7.15 -6.54 -6.48
CA ALA A 303 -5.78 -6.14 -6.83
C ALA A 303 -5.35 -6.61 -8.24
N ALA A 304 -6.29 -7.10 -9.04
CA ALA A 304 -6.12 -7.26 -10.47
C ALA A 304 -6.86 -6.12 -11.16
N GLY A 305 -6.19 -4.99 -11.35
CA GLY A 305 -6.38 -4.30 -12.61
C GLY A 305 -6.02 -5.32 -13.68
N ASP A 306 -6.97 -5.60 -14.58
CA ASP A 306 -6.79 -6.44 -15.77
C ASP A 306 -5.32 -6.46 -16.18
N THR A 307 -4.70 -7.64 -16.19
CA THR A 307 -3.59 -7.89 -17.09
C THR A 307 -3.94 -7.20 -18.40
N CYS A 308 -3.05 -6.35 -18.92
CA CYS A 308 -3.17 -5.78 -20.25
C CYS A 308 -2.99 -6.89 -21.31
N SER A 309 -3.87 -7.88 -21.29
CA SER A 309 -4.29 -8.62 -22.45
C SER A 309 -5.41 -7.79 -23.04
N MET A 310 -5.05 -6.92 -23.99
CA MET A 310 -6.00 -6.09 -24.74
C MET A 310 -7.20 -6.95 -25.15
N PRO A 311 -8.40 -6.74 -24.56
CA PRO A 311 -9.60 -7.26 -25.16
C PRO A 311 -9.86 -6.40 -26.40
N ASP A 312 -10.33 -7.05 -27.47
CA ASP A 312 -10.64 -6.41 -28.74
C ASP A 312 -11.54 -5.18 -28.50
N THR A 313 -10.96 -3.99 -28.71
CA THR A 313 -11.58 -2.71 -28.37
C THR A 313 -12.69 -2.42 -29.36
N SER A 314 -13.91 -2.85 -29.05
CA SER A 314 -15.06 -2.42 -29.82
C SER A 314 -16.32 -2.06 -29.05
N ASN A 315 -16.45 -2.23 -27.72
CA ASN A 315 -17.73 -1.82 -27.09
C ASN A 315 -17.83 -1.60 -25.57
N GLN A 316 -16.75 -1.42 -24.80
CA GLN A 316 -16.90 -0.99 -23.39
C GLN A 316 -16.66 0.52 -23.26
N GLY A 317 -17.73 1.23 -22.94
CA GLY A 317 -17.83 2.68 -22.91
C GLY A 317 -16.82 3.31 -21.96
N ARG A 318 -16.03 4.23 -22.49
CA ARG A 318 -15.22 5.17 -21.70
C ARG A 318 -16.17 6.09 -20.95
N LEU A 319 -16.30 5.91 -19.64
CA LEU A 319 -17.01 6.87 -18.80
C LEU A 319 -16.14 8.11 -18.61
N SER A 320 -16.76 9.27 -18.79
CA SER A 320 -16.15 10.58 -18.60
C SER A 320 -16.12 10.98 -17.12
N ILE A 321 -15.23 11.93 -16.76
CA ILE A 321 -15.17 12.53 -15.41
C ILE A 321 -16.54 13.04 -14.93
N VAL A 322 -17.41 13.46 -15.85
CA VAL A 322 -18.75 13.99 -15.55
C VAL A 322 -19.69 12.88 -15.09
N GLU A 323 -19.72 11.75 -15.80
CA GLU A 323 -20.53 10.58 -15.43
C GLU A 323 -20.06 9.94 -14.12
N TRP A 324 -18.79 10.17 -13.75
CA TRP A 324 -18.23 9.73 -12.48
C TRP A 324 -18.67 10.60 -11.28
N MET A 325 -18.88 11.90 -11.48
CA MET A 325 -19.37 12.82 -10.43
C MET A 325 -20.87 12.63 -10.12
N ASP A 326 -21.67 12.21 -11.10
CA ASP A 326 -23.13 12.02 -10.95
C ASP A 326 -23.51 10.90 -9.95
N GLY A 327 -22.58 10.01 -9.60
CA GLY A 327 -22.80 8.90 -8.67
C GLY A 327 -22.39 9.16 -7.22
N VAL A 328 -21.86 10.34 -6.89
CA VAL A 328 -21.41 10.68 -5.53
C VAL A 328 -22.56 11.31 -4.74
N GLU A 329 -23.11 10.58 -3.78
CA GLU A 329 -24.05 11.15 -2.80
C GLU A 329 -23.24 11.94 -1.74
N ILE A 330 -23.38 13.26 -1.77
CA ILE A 330 -22.81 14.19 -0.79
C ILE A 330 -23.92 14.53 0.21
N SER A 331 -23.72 14.27 1.49
CA SER A 331 -24.69 14.52 2.57
C SER A 331 -24.32 15.71 3.44
#